data_AF-A0AAJ1MLG1-F1
#
_entry.id   AF-A0AAJ1MLG1-F1
#
_cell.length_a   1.000
_cell.length_b   1.000
_cell.length_c   1.000
_cell.angle_alpha   90.00
_cell.angle_beta   90.00
_cell.angle_gamma   90.00
#
_symmetry.space_group_name_H-M   'P 1'
#
loop_
_entity.id
_entity.type
_entity.pdbx_description
1 polymer ?
#
loop_
_entity_poly.entity_id
_entity_poly.type
_entity_poly.pdbx_seq_one_letter_code
_entity_poly.pdbx_strand_id
1 'polypeptide(L)'
;MEIKHNRPAWVLNFKKPIGTEIKYINGHWYLYERSSIWDSEKGKAKKKSGKLIGTITENGLILKKEKQNVEAISCFEFGASTFLFDHSSDLRERLETYYSDFWKPIYALVLMKVKENCCLSEFRILYEVSFLKFKIGKLTNQKIDIKKAIIYLAEQIEILENFFNIEECNQLLSYYENLTKKEFTVGSYFLDNLSYKNLQEDILLLKRETSSKTREETLSYGLAIINYMAIHVINSINTLIAEKGYYNTYRVESVIQSLKTVYALKNNRNFNITKLFKEVEKLCLDLDIKIAIKN
;
A
#
# COMPACT_ATOMS: atom_id res chain seq x y z
N MET A 1 27.29 -48.29 0.61
CA MET A 1 26.67 -49.42 -0.12
C MET A 1 25.34 -48.93 -0.69
N GLU A 2 25.18 -48.88 -2.02
CA GLU A 2 23.89 -48.55 -2.63
C GLU A 2 22.91 -49.70 -2.37
N ILE A 3 21.84 -49.43 -1.63
CA ILE A 3 20.74 -50.39 -1.47
C ILE A 3 20.07 -50.52 -2.84
N LYS A 4 20.29 -51.65 -3.53
CA LYS A 4 19.61 -51.97 -4.77
C LYS A 4 18.16 -52.32 -4.44
N HIS A 5 17.28 -51.33 -4.49
CA HIS A 5 15.85 -51.57 -4.40
C HIS A 5 15.37 -52.33 -5.63
N ASN A 6 14.62 -53.42 -5.42
CA ASN A 6 14.05 -54.21 -6.50
C ASN A 6 13.08 -53.32 -7.30
N ARG A 7 13.35 -53.11 -8.58
CA ARG A 7 12.56 -52.21 -9.42
C ARG A 7 11.32 -52.95 -9.91
N PRO A 8 10.11 -52.43 -9.65
CA PRO A 8 8.90 -52.98 -10.26
C PRO A 8 8.98 -52.97 -11.79
N ALA A 9 8.26 -53.90 -12.44
CA ALA A 9 8.26 -54.05 -13.90
C ALA A 9 7.93 -52.74 -14.63
N TRP A 10 7.00 -51.95 -14.10
CA TRP A 10 6.60 -50.66 -14.66
C TRP A 10 7.70 -49.58 -14.58
N VAL A 11 8.61 -49.63 -13.61
CA VAL A 11 9.80 -48.75 -13.57
C VAL A 11 10.85 -49.20 -14.58
N LEU A 12 11.04 -50.51 -14.73
CA LEU A 12 11.99 -51.09 -15.68
C LEU A 12 11.59 -50.82 -17.13
N ASN A 13 10.29 -50.91 -17.42
CA ASN A 13 9.73 -50.70 -18.74
C ASN A 13 9.50 -49.21 -19.07
N PHE A 14 9.73 -48.31 -18.12
CA PHE A 14 9.59 -46.87 -18.35
C PHE A 14 10.65 -46.37 -19.33
N LYS A 15 10.23 -45.89 -20.51
CA LYS A 15 11.11 -45.32 -21.54
C LYS A 15 11.70 -44.00 -21.08
N LYS A 16 12.86 -44.09 -20.41
CA LYS A 16 13.55 -42.95 -19.81
C LYS A 16 13.99 -41.92 -20.86
N PRO A 17 13.54 -40.65 -20.78
CA PRO A 17 14.00 -39.59 -21.68
C PRO A 17 15.50 -39.31 -21.55
N ILE A 18 16.11 -38.81 -22.64
CA ILE A 18 17.52 -38.36 -22.64
C ILE A 18 17.69 -37.22 -21.63
N GLY A 19 18.84 -37.17 -20.95
CA GLY A 19 19.11 -36.12 -19.96
C GLY A 19 18.34 -36.27 -18.65
N THR A 20 17.87 -37.49 -18.32
CA THR A 20 17.15 -37.76 -17.07
C THR A 20 17.72 -38.93 -16.28
N GLU A 21 17.38 -38.98 -15.00
CA GLU A 21 17.69 -40.06 -14.08
C GLU A 21 16.47 -40.45 -13.24
N ILE A 22 16.40 -41.72 -12.86
CA ILE A 22 15.35 -42.25 -11.99
C ILE A 22 15.94 -42.42 -10.59
N LYS A 23 15.25 -41.89 -9.58
CA LYS A 23 15.63 -42.00 -8.17
C LYS A 23 14.53 -42.69 -7.37
N TYR A 24 14.93 -43.49 -6.40
CA TYR A 24 14.03 -44.03 -5.37
C TYR A 24 14.21 -43.22 -4.09
N ILE A 25 13.14 -42.55 -3.63
CA ILE A 25 13.15 -41.70 -2.44
C ILE A 25 11.84 -41.95 -1.69
N ASN A 26 11.91 -42.24 -0.39
CA ASN A 26 10.74 -42.40 0.49
C ASN A 26 9.62 -43.30 -0.06
N GLY A 27 9.95 -44.46 -0.64
CA GLY A 27 8.94 -45.39 -1.15
C GLY A 27 8.45 -45.11 -2.58
N HIS A 28 8.93 -44.04 -3.21
CA HIS A 28 8.46 -43.61 -4.53
C HIS A 28 9.58 -43.52 -5.55
N TRP A 29 9.20 -43.69 -6.82
CA TRP A 29 10.10 -43.60 -7.97
C TRP A 29 9.90 -42.26 -8.68
N TYR A 30 10.96 -41.48 -8.81
CA TYR A 30 10.93 -40.13 -9.35
C TYR A 30 11.84 -39.98 -10.55
N LEU A 31 11.39 -39.20 -11.53
CA LEU A 31 12.18 -38.80 -12.68
C LEU A 31 12.77 -37.41 -12.44
N TYR A 32 14.10 -37.29 -12.52
CA TYR A 32 14.83 -36.03 -12.38
C TYR A 32 15.60 -35.72 -13.66
N GLU A 33 15.85 -34.45 -13.92
CA GLU A 33 16.86 -34.03 -14.88
C GLU A 33 18.25 -34.50 -14.43
N ARG A 34 19.11 -34.74 -15.40
CA ARG A 34 20.51 -35.12 -15.20
C ARG A 34 21.37 -34.37 -16.18
N SER A 35 22.34 -33.64 -15.65
CA SER A 35 23.43 -33.03 -16.41
C SER A 35 24.79 -33.47 -15.87
N SER A 36 25.84 -33.16 -16.62
CA SER A 36 27.23 -33.35 -16.19
C SER A 36 27.88 -31.98 -16.12
N ILE A 37 28.52 -31.66 -14.99
CA ILE A 37 29.30 -30.44 -14.82
C ILE A 37 30.78 -30.84 -14.69
N TRP A 38 31.66 -30.08 -15.32
CA TRP A 38 33.11 -30.29 -15.19
C TRP A 38 33.57 -29.94 -13.77
N ASP A 39 34.23 -30.87 -13.09
CA ASP A 39 34.84 -30.68 -11.77
C ASP A 39 36.34 -30.47 -11.98
N SER A 40 36.79 -29.21 -11.92
CA SER A 40 38.18 -28.81 -12.21
C SER A 40 39.17 -29.29 -11.14
N GLU A 41 38.73 -29.46 -9.90
CA GLU A 41 39.57 -29.97 -8.81
C GLU A 41 39.87 -31.46 -8.99
N LYS A 42 38.92 -32.21 -9.53
CA LYS A 42 39.05 -33.67 -9.76
C LYS A 42 39.40 -34.03 -11.21
N GLY A 43 39.56 -33.03 -12.08
CA GLY A 43 39.89 -33.18 -13.49
C GLY A 43 38.89 -34.03 -14.30
N LYS A 44 37.62 -34.08 -13.89
CA LYS A 44 36.63 -34.96 -14.53
C LYS A 44 35.20 -34.45 -14.47
N ALA A 45 34.36 -34.89 -15.40
CA ALA A 45 32.93 -34.59 -15.38
C ALA A 45 32.26 -35.26 -14.17
N LYS A 46 31.50 -34.47 -13.41
CA LYS A 46 30.69 -34.89 -12.26
C LYS A 46 29.21 -34.82 -12.61
N LYS A 47 28.48 -35.88 -12.28
CA LYS A 47 27.02 -35.93 -12.41
C LYS A 47 26.37 -34.88 -11.50
N LYS A 48 25.46 -34.09 -12.06
CA LYS A 48 24.57 -33.19 -11.32
C LYS A 48 23.12 -33.57 -11.60
N SER A 49 22.37 -33.84 -10.54
CA SER A 49 20.92 -33.97 -10.60
C SER A 49 20.27 -32.60 -10.71
N GLY A 50 19.35 -32.43 -11.66
CA GLY A 50 18.58 -31.21 -11.87
C GLY A 50 17.19 -31.28 -11.25
N LYS A 51 16.20 -30.63 -11.88
CA LYS A 51 14.83 -30.49 -11.36
C LYS A 51 14.09 -31.83 -11.34
N LEU A 52 13.14 -31.96 -10.40
CA LEU A 52 12.17 -33.06 -10.39
C LEU A 52 11.18 -32.87 -11.54
N ILE A 53 11.15 -33.82 -12.47
CA ILE A 53 10.23 -33.85 -13.62
C ILE A 53 8.88 -34.42 -13.21
N GLY A 54 8.85 -35.48 -12.41
CA GLY A 54 7.60 -36.11 -11.98
C GLY A 54 7.80 -37.43 -11.23
N THR A 55 6.68 -38.05 -10.88
CA THR A 55 6.63 -39.35 -10.19
C THR A 55 6.26 -40.43 -11.19
N ILE A 56 7.05 -41.50 -11.25
CA ILE A 56 6.74 -42.68 -12.07
C ILE A 56 5.80 -43.57 -11.25
N THR A 57 4.69 -43.97 -11.86
CA THR A 57 3.68 -44.85 -11.28
C THR A 57 3.37 -45.99 -12.25
N GLU A 58 2.58 -46.96 -11.79
CA GLU A 58 2.06 -48.06 -12.62
C GLU A 58 1.31 -47.56 -13.86
N ASN A 59 0.59 -46.44 -13.71
CA ASN A 59 -0.19 -45.81 -14.78
C ASN A 59 0.64 -44.85 -15.65
N GLY A 60 1.97 -44.80 -15.46
CA GLY A 60 2.89 -43.93 -16.21
C GLY A 60 3.48 -42.78 -15.39
N LEU A 61 4.09 -41.81 -16.08
CA LEU A 61 4.71 -40.63 -15.47
C LEU A 61 3.67 -39.57 -15.12
N ILE A 62 3.49 -39.30 -13.84
CA ILE A 62 2.75 -38.14 -13.35
C ILE A 62 3.73 -36.97 -13.29
N LEU A 63 3.65 -36.08 -14.27
CA LEU A 63 4.45 -34.86 -14.29
C LEU A 63 4.20 -34.05 -13.02
N LYS A 64 5.28 -33.52 -12.43
CA LYS A 64 5.15 -32.52 -11.38
C LYS A 64 4.38 -31.37 -12.01
N LYS A 65 3.21 -31.03 -11.47
CA LYS A 65 2.51 -29.80 -11.84
C LYS A 65 3.52 -28.67 -11.65
N GLU A 66 4.01 -28.12 -12.74
CA GLU A 66 4.61 -26.79 -12.67
C GLU A 66 3.51 -25.92 -12.08
N LYS A 67 3.83 -25.12 -11.05
CA LYS A 67 2.95 -24.01 -10.73
C LYS A 67 2.82 -23.25 -12.04
N GLN A 68 1.69 -23.37 -12.72
CA GLN A 68 1.38 -22.47 -13.81
C GLN A 68 1.53 -21.09 -13.18
N ASN A 69 2.54 -20.34 -13.61
CA ASN A 69 2.51 -18.90 -13.48
C ASN A 69 1.37 -18.46 -14.40
N VAL A 70 0.13 -18.61 -13.92
CA VAL A 70 -0.88 -17.60 -14.22
C VAL A 70 -0.21 -16.34 -13.68
N GLU A 71 0.37 -15.53 -14.57
CA GLU A 71 0.92 -14.23 -14.18
C GLU A 71 -0.15 -13.56 -13.32
N ALA A 72 0.13 -13.40 -12.03
CA ALA A 72 -0.88 -12.96 -11.09
C ALA A 72 -1.25 -11.52 -11.45
N ILE A 73 -2.34 -11.36 -12.21
CA ILE A 73 -2.95 -10.06 -12.48
C ILE A 73 -3.25 -9.47 -11.11
N SER A 74 -2.44 -8.50 -10.73
CA SER A 74 -2.58 -7.84 -9.44
C SER A 74 -3.45 -6.60 -9.67
N CYS A 75 -4.52 -6.49 -8.90
CA CYS A 75 -5.44 -5.37 -8.95
C CYS A 75 -5.12 -4.41 -7.81
N PHE A 76 -5.04 -3.12 -8.11
CA PHE A 76 -4.78 -2.07 -7.11
C PHE A 76 -5.81 -0.96 -7.25
N GLU A 77 -6.34 -0.45 -6.14
CA GLU A 77 -7.18 0.75 -6.17
C GLU A 77 -6.35 1.95 -6.64
N PHE A 78 -6.78 2.58 -7.74
CA PHE A 78 -6.02 3.60 -8.46
C PHE A 78 -6.59 5.00 -8.32
N GLY A 79 -7.90 5.17 -8.48
CA GLY A 79 -8.51 6.49 -8.68
C GLY A 79 -8.36 7.40 -7.48
N ALA A 80 -8.86 6.99 -6.31
CA ALA A 80 -8.81 7.81 -5.11
C ALA A 80 -7.36 7.99 -4.64
N SER A 81 -6.55 6.94 -4.72
CA SER A 81 -5.13 7.01 -4.39
C SER A 81 -4.36 8.03 -5.24
N THR A 82 -4.57 8.01 -6.55
CA THR A 82 -3.91 8.94 -7.47
C THR A 82 -4.43 10.35 -7.31
N PHE A 83 -5.75 10.51 -7.21
CA PHE A 83 -6.39 11.80 -6.97
C PHE A 83 -5.87 12.47 -5.71
N LEU A 84 -5.87 11.76 -4.57
CA LEU A 84 -5.38 12.29 -3.29
C LEU A 84 -3.89 12.64 -3.37
N PHE A 85 -3.07 11.79 -3.98
CA PHE A 85 -1.64 12.07 -4.14
C PHE A 85 -1.37 13.31 -5.00
N ASP A 86 -2.12 13.47 -6.09
CA ASP A 86 -1.92 14.57 -7.03
C ASP A 86 -2.47 15.91 -6.44
N HIS A 87 -3.51 15.87 -5.60
CA HIS A 87 -4.13 17.06 -4.97
C HIS A 87 -3.67 17.35 -3.54
N SER A 88 -2.57 16.73 -3.10
CA SER A 88 -1.93 17.01 -1.81
C SER A 88 -0.41 17.14 -1.94
N SER A 89 0.05 17.64 -3.09
CA SER A 89 1.48 17.87 -3.34
C SER A 89 2.11 18.84 -2.34
N ASP A 90 1.40 19.91 -1.97
CA ASP A 90 1.87 20.87 -0.96
C ASP A 90 2.18 20.18 0.37
N LEU A 91 1.24 19.38 0.88
CA LEU A 91 1.44 18.59 2.10
C LEU A 91 2.64 17.65 1.95
N ARG A 92 2.77 16.97 0.80
CA ARG A 92 3.88 16.07 0.53
C ARG A 92 5.22 16.80 0.56
N GLU A 93 5.34 17.93 -0.14
CA GLU A 93 6.55 18.73 -0.24
C GLU A 93 6.96 19.31 1.12
N ARG A 94 5.99 19.78 1.91
CA ARG A 94 6.24 20.21 3.28
C ARG A 94 6.72 19.04 4.15
N LEU A 95 6.07 17.88 4.08
CA LEU A 95 6.52 16.71 4.85
C LEU A 95 7.92 16.26 4.43
N GLU A 96 8.22 16.26 3.13
CA GLU A 96 9.56 15.97 2.59
C GLU A 96 10.62 16.92 3.15
N THR A 97 10.28 18.21 3.21
CA THR A 97 11.19 19.27 3.69
C THR A 97 11.48 19.15 5.18
N TYR A 98 10.44 18.91 5.99
CA TYR A 98 10.54 18.99 7.45
C TYR A 98 10.76 17.64 8.14
N TYR A 99 10.43 16.51 7.48
CA TYR A 99 10.37 15.18 8.11
C TYR A 99 11.13 14.08 7.33
N SER A 100 12.25 14.42 6.69
CA SER A 100 13.24 13.54 6.01
C SER A 100 12.90 12.03 5.92
N ASP A 101 13.39 11.17 6.83
CA ASP A 101 13.20 9.71 6.67
C ASP A 101 11.78 9.20 6.99
N PHE A 102 10.94 10.04 7.60
CA PHE A 102 9.62 9.66 8.12
C PHE A 102 8.45 10.25 7.32
N TRP A 103 8.70 11.12 6.34
CA TRP A 103 7.63 11.78 5.58
C TRP A 103 6.75 10.77 4.84
N LYS A 104 7.34 9.70 4.27
CA LYS A 104 6.60 8.68 3.49
C LYS A 104 5.54 7.94 4.31
N PRO A 105 5.89 7.30 5.45
CA PRO A 105 4.89 6.64 6.28
C PRO A 105 3.85 7.61 6.85
N ILE A 106 4.23 8.84 7.21
CA ILE A 106 3.30 9.86 7.69
C ILE A 106 2.30 10.24 6.58
N TYR A 107 2.81 10.63 5.42
CA TYR A 107 2.00 11.04 4.26
C TYR A 107 1.08 9.92 3.79
N ALA A 108 1.60 8.69 3.68
CA ALA A 108 0.78 7.54 3.34
C ALA A 108 -0.35 7.33 4.34
N LEU A 109 -0.10 7.45 5.65
CA LEU A 109 -1.12 7.30 6.67
C LEU A 109 -2.19 8.40 6.58
N VAL A 110 -1.80 9.65 6.31
CA VAL A 110 -2.73 10.76 6.09
C VAL A 110 -3.67 10.45 4.92
N LEU A 111 -3.14 10.05 3.76
CA LEU A 111 -3.98 9.75 2.60
C LEU A 111 -4.89 8.53 2.85
N MET A 112 -4.40 7.53 3.57
CA MET A 112 -5.20 6.35 3.94
C MET A 112 -6.29 6.70 4.96
N LYS A 113 -6.05 7.67 5.86
CA LYS A 113 -7.09 8.24 6.74
C LYS A 113 -8.18 8.93 5.95
N VAL A 114 -7.82 9.74 4.95
CA VAL A 114 -8.80 10.39 4.07
C VAL A 114 -9.59 9.37 3.24
N LYS A 115 -8.92 8.34 2.69
CA LYS A 115 -9.54 7.37 1.78
C LYS A 115 -10.40 6.31 2.47
N GLU A 116 -9.95 5.82 3.62
CA GLU A 116 -10.51 4.63 4.28
C GLU A 116 -10.92 4.88 5.73
N ASN A 117 -10.59 6.04 6.31
CA ASN A 117 -10.63 6.28 7.76
C ASN A 117 -9.93 5.16 8.57
N CYS A 118 -8.88 4.55 8.00
CA CYS A 118 -8.33 3.31 8.53
C CYS A 118 -7.68 3.49 9.90
N CYS A 119 -7.74 2.46 10.75
CA CYS A 119 -6.93 2.41 11.96
C CYS A 119 -5.50 1.90 11.68
N LEU A 120 -4.59 2.04 12.65
CA LEU A 120 -3.18 1.66 12.48
C LEU A 120 -2.97 0.18 12.15
N SER A 121 -3.83 -0.71 12.67
CA SER A 121 -3.75 -2.14 12.38
C SER A 121 -4.11 -2.50 10.94
N GLU A 122 -4.94 -1.70 10.29
CA GLU A 122 -5.40 -1.93 8.91
C GLU A 122 -4.49 -1.28 7.87
N PHE A 123 -3.79 -0.21 8.25
CA PHE A 123 -2.98 0.62 7.36
C PHE A 123 -2.11 -0.19 6.41
N ARG A 124 -1.38 -1.19 6.93
CA ARG A 124 -0.45 -1.99 6.13
C ARG A 124 -1.17 -2.77 5.02
N ILE A 125 -2.31 -3.38 5.34
CA ILE A 125 -3.07 -4.20 4.39
C ILE A 125 -3.66 -3.29 3.30
N LEU A 126 -4.28 -2.18 3.71
CA LEU A 126 -4.92 -1.24 2.81
C LEU A 126 -3.90 -0.50 1.92
N TYR A 127 -2.71 -0.20 2.43
CA TYR A 127 -1.62 0.37 1.63
C TYR A 127 -1.11 -0.61 0.57
N GLU A 128 -1.02 -1.91 0.87
CA GLU A 128 -0.51 -2.91 -0.07
C GLU A 128 -1.44 -3.16 -1.26
N VAL A 129 -2.74 -2.93 -1.11
CA VAL A 129 -3.72 -3.03 -2.20
C VAL A 129 -4.00 -1.68 -2.88
N SER A 130 -3.35 -0.62 -2.42
CA SER A 130 -3.46 0.75 -2.91
C SER A 130 -2.39 1.06 -3.96
N PHE A 131 -2.74 1.84 -4.98
CA PHE A 131 -1.77 2.33 -5.96
C PHE A 131 -0.78 3.35 -5.36
N LEU A 132 -1.09 3.90 -4.17
CA LEU A 132 -0.16 4.75 -3.41
C LEU A 132 1.22 4.09 -3.22
N LYS A 133 1.28 2.76 -3.11
CA LYS A 133 2.55 2.07 -2.94
C LYS A 133 3.52 2.22 -4.11
N PHE A 134 3.00 2.45 -5.32
CA PHE A 134 3.81 2.71 -6.50
C PHE A 134 4.18 4.21 -6.60
N LYS A 135 3.31 5.11 -6.13
CA LYS A 135 3.55 6.56 -6.10
C LYS A 135 4.55 6.98 -5.02
N ILE A 136 4.38 6.50 -3.79
CA ILE A 136 5.21 6.84 -2.61
C ILE A 136 6.44 5.91 -2.52
N GLY A 137 6.27 4.65 -2.95
CA GLY A 137 7.29 3.61 -2.88
C GLY A 137 7.26 2.85 -1.55
N LYS A 138 8.39 2.21 -1.22
CA LYS A 138 8.52 1.49 0.05
C LYS A 138 8.46 2.47 1.22
N LEU A 139 7.59 2.19 2.18
CA LEU A 139 7.44 2.98 3.41
C LEU A 139 8.57 2.73 4.41
N THR A 140 9.38 1.68 4.21
CA THR A 140 10.50 1.35 5.09
C THR A 140 11.72 0.95 4.26
N ASN A 141 12.87 1.60 4.51
CA ASN A 141 14.17 1.18 3.98
C ASN A 141 14.98 0.39 5.00
N GLN A 142 14.74 0.58 6.30
CA GLN A 142 15.36 -0.14 7.42
C GLN A 142 14.40 -0.09 8.61
N LYS A 143 13.86 -1.23 9.11
CA LYS A 143 13.19 -1.43 10.44
C LYS A 143 12.44 -0.25 11.12
N ILE A 144 11.90 0.71 10.38
CA ILE A 144 11.18 1.88 10.89
C ILE A 144 9.70 1.54 10.81
N ASP A 145 9.09 1.47 11.99
CA ASP A 145 7.67 1.17 12.19
C ASP A 145 6.86 2.45 12.02
N ILE A 146 5.64 2.37 11.48
CA ILE A 146 4.72 3.49 11.41
C ILE A 146 4.52 4.15 12.77
N LYS A 147 4.48 3.37 13.86
CA LYS A 147 4.41 3.93 15.22
C LYS A 147 5.61 4.81 15.57
N LYS A 148 6.80 4.47 15.08
CA LYS A 148 8.00 5.31 15.29
C LYS A 148 7.90 6.61 14.48
N ALA A 149 7.38 6.55 13.26
CA ALA A 149 7.14 7.76 12.46
C ALA A 149 6.14 8.70 13.13
N ILE A 150 5.08 8.15 13.74
CA ILE A 150 4.07 8.91 14.49
C ILE A 150 4.67 9.55 15.74
N ILE A 151 5.47 8.79 16.49
CA ILE A 151 6.16 9.31 17.68
C ILE A 151 7.14 10.42 17.29
N TYR A 152 7.94 10.20 16.23
CA TYR A 152 8.85 11.21 15.71
C TYR A 152 8.11 12.49 15.31
N LEU A 153 6.97 12.37 14.61
CA LEU A 153 6.12 13.51 14.26
C LEU A 153 5.68 14.30 15.51
N ALA A 154 5.26 13.60 16.57
CA ALA A 154 4.82 14.22 17.81
C ALA A 154 5.96 14.88 18.60
N GLU A 155 7.16 14.30 18.57
CA GLU A 155 8.36 14.83 19.25
C GLU A 155 8.90 16.10 18.58
N GLN A 156 8.63 16.29 17.28
CA GLN A 156 9.06 17.46 16.51
C GLN A 156 7.96 18.54 16.45
N ILE A 157 7.30 18.81 17.57
CA ILE A 157 6.15 19.73 17.63
C ILE A 157 6.50 21.18 17.26
N GLU A 158 7.72 21.64 17.56
CA GLU A 158 8.20 22.99 17.21
C GLU A 158 8.27 23.19 15.68
N ILE A 159 8.48 22.11 14.94
CA ILE A 159 8.47 22.11 13.47
C ILE A 159 7.03 22.23 12.94
N LEU A 160 6.03 21.73 13.67
CA LEU A 160 4.62 21.78 13.25
C LEU A 160 4.05 23.21 13.21
N GLU A 161 4.58 24.12 14.00
CA GLU A 161 4.15 25.54 13.97
C GLU A 161 4.56 26.23 12.68
N ASN A 162 5.80 25.97 12.25
CA ASN A 162 6.29 26.43 10.95
C ASN A 162 5.64 25.66 9.80
N PHE A 163 5.29 24.40 10.05
CA PHE A 163 4.57 23.58 9.09
C PHE A 163 3.20 24.21 8.83
N PHE A 164 2.31 24.29 9.82
CA PHE A 164 0.89 24.57 9.59
C PHE A 164 0.49 26.02 9.48
N ASN A 165 1.38 26.99 9.72
CA ASN A 165 1.06 28.42 9.83
C ASN A 165 -0.17 28.67 10.73
N ILE A 166 0.03 29.25 11.92
CA ILE A 166 -1.04 29.53 12.89
C ILE A 166 -2.25 30.26 12.25
N GLU A 167 -2.02 31.07 11.21
CA GLU A 167 -3.07 31.76 10.46
C GLU A 167 -3.93 30.82 9.59
N GLU A 168 -3.36 29.80 8.93
CA GLU A 168 -4.09 28.75 8.21
C GLU A 168 -4.97 27.93 9.16
N CYS A 169 -4.45 27.58 10.34
CA CYS A 169 -5.22 26.93 11.39
C CYS A 169 -6.44 27.75 11.80
N ASN A 170 -6.26 29.06 12.01
CA ASN A 170 -7.31 30.00 12.42
C ASN A 170 -8.35 30.25 11.31
N GLN A 171 -7.91 30.38 10.05
CA GLN A 171 -8.81 30.56 8.91
C GLN A 171 -9.69 29.33 8.69
N LEU A 172 -9.14 28.12 8.82
CA LEU A 172 -9.90 26.88 8.74
C LEU A 172 -10.90 26.73 9.90
N LEU A 173 -10.50 27.07 11.13
CA LEU A 173 -11.40 27.13 12.30
C LEU A 173 -12.59 28.06 12.02
N SER A 174 -12.33 29.28 11.54
CA SER A 174 -13.36 30.26 11.22
C SER A 174 -14.29 29.81 10.08
N TYR A 175 -13.75 29.19 9.03
CA TYR A 175 -14.54 28.63 7.93
C TYR A 175 -15.50 27.53 8.42
N TYR A 176 -15.04 26.65 9.31
CA TYR A 176 -15.87 25.57 9.87
C TYR A 176 -16.86 26.04 10.94
N GLU A 177 -16.52 27.03 11.75
CA GLU A 177 -17.50 27.70 12.64
C GLU A 177 -18.64 28.37 11.85
N ASN A 178 -18.37 28.79 10.61
CA ASN A 178 -19.40 29.29 9.70
C ASN A 178 -20.18 28.16 9.01
N LEU A 179 -19.56 27.03 8.68
CA LEU A 179 -20.23 25.83 8.16
C LEU A 179 -21.12 25.13 9.22
N THR A 180 -20.75 25.15 10.49
CA THR A 180 -21.60 24.57 11.56
C THR A 180 -22.96 25.30 11.72
N LYS A 181 -23.11 26.50 11.15
CA LYS A 181 -24.41 27.20 11.04
C LYS A 181 -25.24 26.79 9.81
N LYS A 182 -24.67 26.07 8.84
CA LYS A 182 -25.34 25.55 7.64
C LYS A 182 -24.93 24.09 7.38
N GLU A 183 -25.81 23.18 7.77
CA GLU A 183 -25.86 21.77 7.32
C GLU A 183 -24.84 20.80 7.96
N PHE A 184 -25.28 20.28 9.10
CA PHE A 184 -24.75 19.15 9.84
C PHE A 184 -24.81 17.86 8.99
N THR A 185 -23.72 17.46 8.34
CA THR A 185 -23.55 16.03 7.94
C THR A 185 -22.09 15.60 7.76
N VAL A 186 -21.17 16.51 7.43
CA VAL A 186 -19.73 16.19 7.34
C VAL A 186 -19.14 15.87 8.73
N GLY A 187 -19.81 16.36 9.78
CA GLY A 187 -19.41 16.18 11.16
C GLY A 187 -19.42 14.74 11.67
N SER A 188 -20.39 13.88 11.35
CA SER A 188 -20.52 12.60 12.07
C SER A 188 -19.41 11.58 11.74
N TYR A 189 -18.72 11.68 10.60
CA TYR A 189 -17.69 10.71 10.24
C TYR A 189 -16.31 10.99 10.88
N PHE A 190 -16.06 12.24 11.28
CA PHE A 190 -14.80 12.70 11.90
C PHE A 190 -14.95 13.24 13.32
N LEU A 191 -16.11 13.83 13.67
CA LEU A 191 -16.39 14.38 15.01
C LEU A 191 -16.68 13.31 16.06
N ASP A 192 -16.98 12.07 15.67
CA ASP A 192 -17.10 10.98 16.64
C ASP A 192 -15.73 10.61 17.26
N ASN A 193 -14.61 11.18 16.79
CA ASN A 193 -13.32 11.01 17.47
C ASN A 193 -12.36 12.21 17.50
N LEU A 194 -12.57 13.32 16.76
CA LEU A 194 -11.70 14.51 16.90
C LEU A 194 -12.50 15.79 16.63
N SER A 195 -12.94 16.43 17.71
CA SER A 195 -13.49 17.78 17.62
C SER A 195 -12.35 18.75 17.32
N TYR A 196 -12.42 19.41 16.15
CA TYR A 196 -11.49 20.44 15.69
C TYR A 196 -11.30 21.58 16.72
N LYS A 197 -12.32 21.77 17.56
CA LYS A 197 -12.37 22.78 18.64
C LYS A 197 -11.31 22.52 19.73
N ASN A 198 -10.88 21.27 19.90
CA ASN A 198 -9.87 20.93 20.90
C ASN A 198 -8.46 20.97 20.33
N LEU A 199 -8.22 20.98 19.01
CA LEU A 199 -6.87 20.80 18.49
C LEU A 199 -5.90 21.95 18.86
N GLN A 200 -6.35 23.20 18.84
CA GLN A 200 -5.51 24.32 19.29
C GLN A 200 -5.26 24.25 20.80
N GLU A 201 -6.30 23.96 21.59
CA GLU A 201 -6.18 23.77 23.03
C GLU A 201 -5.30 22.56 23.37
N ASP A 202 -5.38 21.48 22.60
CA ASP A 202 -4.59 20.26 22.69
C ASP A 202 -3.14 20.56 22.31
N ILE A 203 -2.88 21.27 21.21
CA ILE A 203 -1.52 21.74 20.82
C ILE A 203 -0.94 22.70 21.87
N LEU A 204 -1.75 23.57 22.48
CA LEU A 204 -1.34 24.50 23.53
C LEU A 204 -1.12 23.81 24.90
N LEU A 205 -1.96 22.84 25.27
CA LEU A 205 -1.78 21.93 26.42
C LEU A 205 -0.52 21.09 26.23
N LEU A 206 -0.30 20.62 25.00
CA LEU A 206 0.86 19.84 24.58
C LEU A 206 2.18 20.58 24.80
N LYS A 207 2.24 21.90 24.54
CA LYS A 207 3.40 22.75 24.83
C LYS A 207 3.68 22.91 26.32
N ARG A 208 2.63 22.85 27.16
CA ARG A 208 2.74 23.10 28.61
C ARG A 208 3.25 21.89 29.40
N GLU A 209 3.12 20.68 28.85
CA GLU A 209 3.55 19.43 29.51
C GLU A 209 4.69 18.74 28.75
N THR A 210 5.89 19.30 28.80
CA THR A 210 7.10 18.73 28.17
C THR A 210 7.95 17.87 29.11
N SER A 211 7.51 17.63 30.35
CA SER A 211 8.38 17.04 31.38
C SER A 211 8.14 15.57 31.75
N SER A 212 7.09 14.89 31.25
CA SER A 212 6.85 13.47 31.62
C SER A 212 5.81 12.70 30.78
N LYS A 213 5.74 12.86 29.45
CA LYS A 213 4.78 12.08 28.63
C LYS A 213 5.22 10.63 28.46
N THR A 214 4.28 9.71 28.66
CA THR A 214 4.43 8.29 28.33
C THR A 214 4.47 8.09 26.81
N ARG A 215 5.05 6.97 26.38
CA ARG A 215 5.12 6.62 24.95
C ARG A 215 3.73 6.49 24.30
N GLU A 216 2.72 6.07 25.06
CA GLU A 216 1.36 5.90 24.57
C GLU A 216 0.67 7.26 24.34
N GLU A 217 0.89 8.21 25.24
CA GLU A 217 0.44 9.60 25.05
C GLU A 217 1.08 10.22 23.82
N THR A 218 2.41 10.10 23.66
CA THR A 218 3.13 10.60 22.46
C THR A 218 2.60 9.99 21.16
N LEU A 219 2.22 8.71 21.17
CA LEU A 219 1.61 8.06 20.01
C LEU A 219 0.23 8.63 19.69
N SER A 220 -0.61 8.83 20.71
CA SER A 220 -1.94 9.44 20.57
C SER A 220 -1.84 10.87 20.01
N TYR A 221 -0.85 11.63 20.44
CA TYR A 221 -0.61 12.98 19.91
C TYR A 221 -0.21 12.99 18.45
N GLY A 222 0.73 12.13 18.05
CA GLY A 222 1.09 12.01 16.64
C GLY A 222 -0.09 11.59 15.76
N LEU A 223 -0.99 10.75 16.28
CA LEU A 223 -2.24 10.38 15.59
C LEU A 223 -3.20 11.56 15.42
N ALA A 224 -3.33 12.43 16.43
CA ALA A 224 -4.13 13.65 16.31
C ALA A 224 -3.58 14.57 15.20
N ILE A 225 -2.27 14.74 15.14
CA ILE A 225 -1.59 15.52 14.09
C ILE A 225 -1.87 14.93 12.69
N ILE A 226 -1.80 13.61 12.54
CA ILE A 226 -2.13 12.92 11.28
C ILE A 226 -3.58 13.16 10.86
N ASN A 227 -4.51 13.06 11.79
CA ASN A 227 -5.92 13.30 11.49
C ASN A 227 -6.16 14.77 11.11
N TYR A 228 -5.42 15.70 11.72
CA TYR A 228 -5.44 17.10 11.31
C TYR A 228 -4.93 17.30 9.87
N MET A 229 -3.81 16.68 9.49
CA MET A 229 -3.34 16.68 8.10
C MET A 229 -4.39 16.08 7.15
N ALA A 230 -5.11 15.05 7.57
CA ALA A 230 -6.19 14.45 6.77
C ALA A 230 -7.33 15.45 6.53
N ILE A 231 -7.71 16.22 7.55
CA ILE A 231 -8.70 17.30 7.41
C ILE A 231 -8.20 18.37 6.45
N HIS A 232 -6.92 18.76 6.50
CA HIS A 232 -6.35 19.71 5.56
C HIS A 232 -6.45 19.24 4.10
N VAL A 233 -6.20 17.95 3.85
CA VAL A 233 -6.39 17.33 2.52
C VAL A 233 -7.86 17.36 2.11
N ILE A 234 -8.79 17.05 3.02
CA ILE A 234 -10.25 17.14 2.76
C ILE A 234 -10.64 18.58 2.40
N ASN A 235 -10.10 19.58 3.10
CA ASN A 235 -10.36 20.99 2.81
C ASN A 235 -9.86 21.39 1.43
N SER A 236 -8.66 20.94 1.06
CA SER A 236 -8.09 21.20 -0.27
C SER A 236 -9.00 20.64 -1.38
N ILE A 237 -9.60 19.46 -1.16
CA ILE A 237 -10.56 18.87 -2.10
C ILE A 237 -11.88 19.65 -2.11
N ASN A 238 -12.39 20.08 -0.96
CA ASN A 238 -13.58 20.93 -0.87
C ASN A 238 -13.39 22.25 -1.63
N THR A 239 -12.22 22.88 -1.47
CA THR A 239 -11.85 24.09 -2.20
C THR A 239 -11.84 23.84 -3.70
N LEU A 240 -11.21 22.74 -4.17
CA LEU A 240 -11.26 22.34 -5.57
C LEU A 240 -12.70 22.21 -6.09
N ILE A 241 -13.57 21.51 -5.35
CA ILE A 241 -14.98 21.33 -5.73
C ILE A 241 -15.69 22.69 -5.84
N ALA A 242 -15.44 23.59 -4.89
CA ALA A 242 -16.03 24.93 -4.88
C ALA A 242 -15.53 25.80 -6.04
N GLU A 243 -14.22 25.80 -6.31
CA GLU A 243 -13.58 26.53 -7.41
C GLU A 243 -14.09 26.05 -8.77
N LYS A 244 -14.40 24.76 -8.90
CA LYS A 244 -15.02 24.19 -10.11
C LYS A 244 -16.54 24.43 -10.19
N GLY A 245 -17.16 25.03 -9.17
CA GLY A 245 -18.58 25.38 -9.16
C GLY A 245 -19.52 24.24 -8.77
N TYR A 246 -19.01 23.14 -8.20
CA TYR A 246 -19.78 21.93 -7.91
C TYR A 246 -20.06 21.69 -6.43
N TYR A 247 -19.93 22.71 -5.57
CA TYR A 247 -20.12 22.58 -4.12
C TYR A 247 -21.48 21.99 -3.69
N ASN A 248 -22.56 22.31 -4.42
CA ASN A 248 -23.89 21.75 -4.16
C ASN A 248 -24.12 20.37 -4.81
N THR A 249 -23.19 19.91 -5.65
CA THR A 249 -23.32 18.67 -6.43
C THR A 249 -22.50 17.54 -5.83
N TYR A 250 -21.25 17.84 -5.46
CA TYR A 250 -20.31 16.84 -4.97
C TYR A 250 -19.91 17.12 -3.53
N ARG A 251 -19.97 16.07 -2.71
CA ARG A 251 -19.33 16.04 -1.39
C ARG A 251 -18.01 15.28 -1.49
N VAL A 252 -17.01 15.65 -0.69
CA VAL A 252 -15.67 15.04 -0.71
C VAL A 252 -15.75 13.51 -0.56
N GLU A 253 -16.59 13.03 0.35
CA GLU A 253 -16.77 11.60 0.60
C GLU A 253 -17.31 10.88 -0.65
N SER A 254 -18.26 11.52 -1.35
CA SER A 254 -18.85 10.98 -2.57
C SER A 254 -17.83 10.95 -3.71
N VAL A 255 -16.97 11.97 -3.79
CA VAL A 255 -15.86 12.02 -4.76
C VAL A 255 -14.87 10.90 -4.51
N ILE A 256 -14.39 10.77 -3.28
CA ILE A 256 -13.44 9.71 -2.89
C ILE A 256 -14.06 8.34 -3.15
N GLN A 257 -15.31 8.10 -2.73
CA GLN A 257 -15.97 6.81 -2.89
C GLN A 257 -16.16 6.43 -4.37
N SER A 258 -16.49 7.41 -5.22
CA SER A 258 -16.59 7.19 -6.67
C SER A 258 -15.24 6.81 -7.27
N LEU A 259 -14.18 7.52 -6.88
CA LEU A 259 -12.83 7.28 -7.39
C LEU A 259 -12.21 5.96 -6.88
N LYS A 260 -12.62 5.47 -5.69
CA LYS A 260 -12.20 4.14 -5.18
C LYS A 260 -12.63 2.98 -6.07
N THR A 261 -13.61 3.19 -6.96
CA THR A 261 -14.05 2.16 -7.92
C THR A 261 -13.13 2.02 -9.13
N VAL A 262 -12.14 2.91 -9.27
CA VAL A 262 -11.19 2.89 -10.39
C VAL A 262 -9.96 2.09 -9.98
N TYR A 263 -9.70 1.00 -10.69
CA TYR A 263 -8.58 0.10 -10.41
C TYR A 263 -7.54 0.10 -11.54
N ALA A 264 -6.29 -0.15 -11.17
CA ALA A 264 -5.19 -0.44 -12.08
C ALA A 264 -4.89 -1.95 -12.05
N LEU A 265 -4.93 -2.57 -13.23
CA LEU A 265 -4.55 -3.96 -13.46
C LEU A 265 -3.08 -4.00 -13.88
N LYS A 266 -2.27 -4.72 -13.10
CA LYS A 266 -0.86 -4.92 -13.40
C LYS A 266 -0.65 -6.21 -14.19
N ASN A 267 -0.19 -6.07 -15.43
CA ASN A 267 0.23 -7.17 -16.29
C ASN A 267 1.73 -7.03 -16.56
N ASN A 268 2.54 -7.90 -15.96
CA ASN A 268 4.00 -7.83 -16.01
C ASN A 268 4.57 -6.48 -15.52
N ARG A 269 5.06 -5.65 -16.45
CA ARG A 269 5.64 -4.33 -16.16
C ARG A 269 4.69 -3.16 -16.44
N ASN A 270 3.56 -3.42 -17.09
CA ASN A 270 2.64 -2.38 -17.52
C ASN A 270 1.40 -2.38 -16.63
N PHE A 271 0.81 -1.20 -16.47
CA PHE A 271 -0.50 -1.07 -15.85
C PHE A 271 -1.52 -0.59 -16.86
N ASN A 272 -2.73 -1.11 -16.72
CA ASN A 272 -3.90 -0.64 -17.46
C ASN A 272 -4.98 -0.25 -16.47
N ILE A 273 -5.62 0.90 -16.68
CA ILE A 273 -6.76 1.32 -15.87
C ILE A 273 -7.99 0.54 -16.34
N THR A 274 -8.79 0.10 -15.39
CA THR A 274 -10.12 -0.45 -15.64
C THR A 274 -11.02 0.55 -16.36
N LYS A 275 -11.98 0.05 -17.13
CA LYS A 275 -12.98 0.90 -17.77
C LYS A 275 -13.73 1.71 -16.70
N LEU A 276 -13.85 3.01 -16.92
CA LEU A 276 -14.57 3.90 -16.02
C LEU A 276 -16.09 3.74 -16.17
N PHE A 277 -16.81 3.84 -15.07
CA PHE A 277 -18.26 4.00 -15.08
C PHE A 277 -18.62 5.43 -15.54
N LYS A 278 -19.78 5.61 -16.17
CA LYS A 278 -20.19 6.90 -16.73
C LYS A 278 -20.25 8.00 -15.68
N GLU A 279 -20.66 7.65 -14.47
CA GLU A 279 -20.75 8.55 -13.32
C GLU A 279 -19.35 9.04 -12.90
N VAL A 280 -18.36 8.15 -12.95
CA VAL A 280 -16.96 8.48 -12.66
C VAL A 280 -16.35 9.33 -13.77
N GLU A 281 -16.64 9.01 -15.04
CA GLU A 281 -16.21 9.83 -16.18
C GLU A 281 -16.76 11.26 -16.07
N LYS A 282 -18.05 11.40 -15.78
CA LYS A 282 -18.68 12.70 -15.56
C LYS A 282 -18.02 13.45 -14.41
N LEU A 283 -17.84 12.81 -13.26
CA LEU A 283 -17.17 13.39 -12.11
C LEU A 283 -15.75 13.88 -12.47
N CYS A 284 -15.01 13.10 -13.25
CA CYS A 284 -13.67 13.49 -13.69
C CYS A 284 -13.69 14.69 -14.62
N LEU A 285 -14.67 14.79 -15.51
CA LEU A 285 -14.86 15.95 -16.39
C LEU A 285 -15.24 17.19 -15.58
N ASP A 286 -16.20 17.07 -14.66
CA ASP A 286 -16.70 18.18 -13.85
C ASP A 286 -15.58 18.77 -12.98
N LEU A 287 -14.75 17.91 -12.36
CA LEU A 287 -13.68 18.32 -11.45
C LEU A 287 -12.30 18.43 -12.11
N ASP A 288 -12.20 18.25 -13.44
CA ASP A 288 -10.93 18.25 -14.20
C ASP A 288 -9.89 17.25 -13.65
N ILE A 289 -10.36 16.07 -13.25
CA ILE A 289 -9.52 14.99 -12.70
C ILE A 289 -9.00 14.14 -13.85
N LYS A 290 -7.67 14.05 -13.96
CA LYS A 290 -7.01 13.25 -14.99
C LYS A 290 -6.72 11.84 -14.47
N ILE A 291 -7.46 10.86 -14.98
CA ILE A 291 -7.23 9.44 -14.71
C ILE A 291 -6.37 8.85 -15.84
N ALA A 292 -5.06 8.83 -15.64
CA ALA A 292 -4.12 8.25 -16.59
C ALA A 292 -2.90 7.66 -15.88
N ILE A 293 -2.38 6.53 -16.39
CA ILE A 293 -1.10 5.98 -15.98
C ILE A 293 -0.05 6.43 -16.98
N LYS A 294 0.96 7.17 -16.51
CA LYS A 294 2.21 7.35 -17.25
C LYS A 294 3.04 6.08 -17.04
N ASN A 295 3.10 5.23 -18.06
CA ASN A 295 3.95 4.03 -18.07
C ASN A 295 5.44 4.41 -18.18
#